data_AF-A0AAV5HNV4-F1
#
_entry.id   AF-A0AAV5HNV4-F1
#
_cell.length_a   1.000
_cell.length_b   1.000
_cell.length_c   1.000
_cell.angle_alpha   90.00
_cell.angle_beta   90.00
_cell.angle_gamma   90.00
#
_symmetry.space_group_name_H-M   'P 1'
#
loop_
_entity.id
_entity.type
_entity.pdbx_description
1 polymer ?
#
loop_
_entity_poly.entity_id
_entity_poly.type
_entity_poly.pdbx_seq_one_letter_code
_entity_poly.pdbx_strand_id
1 'polypeptide(L)'
;MAAPNKQLVLTVIRFLKDHNLHATAHMLEQESGCHFDIKYFETLAMEGKYEEAEKYLSGFTTMDDNWHSMWVFFELRKQKYLEALEKKDLLKALDILLKELQDFNRQSETIFKEAMALLTLENFREHPSLAGYGDMQLERLHMVHSIKKSLLWNPKLQGKLHLPGTNNFHVEDMVVNGEAGAAPLGGRHGNEPGRRD
;
A
#
# COMPACT_ATOMS: atom_id res chain seq x y z
N MET A 1 -21.98 -2.51 -6.59
CA MET A 1 -21.79 -1.19 -5.97
C MET A 1 -21.00 -0.32 -6.93
N ALA A 2 -21.38 0.94 -7.13
CA ALA A 2 -20.63 1.86 -7.97
C ALA A 2 -19.28 2.17 -7.30
N ALA A 3 -18.19 2.21 -8.08
CA ALA A 3 -16.89 2.59 -7.55
C ALA A 3 -16.98 4.03 -6.99
N PRO A 4 -16.44 4.30 -5.79
CA PRO A 4 -16.41 5.65 -5.25
C PRO A 4 -15.70 6.59 -6.23
N ASN A 5 -16.18 7.83 -6.35
CA ASN A 5 -15.58 8.81 -7.24
C ASN A 5 -14.12 9.04 -6.82
N LYS A 6 -13.17 8.58 -7.64
CA LYS A 6 -11.72 8.64 -7.38
C LYS A 6 -11.27 10.04 -6.96
N GLN A 7 -11.82 11.09 -7.57
CA GLN A 7 -11.45 12.47 -7.22
C GLN A 7 -11.92 12.87 -5.83
N LEU A 8 -13.13 12.46 -5.45
CA LEU A 8 -13.64 12.71 -4.10
C LEU A 8 -12.78 11.98 -3.06
N VAL A 9 -12.43 10.72 -3.30
CA VAL A 9 -11.57 9.94 -2.40
C VAL A 9 -10.21 10.59 -2.23
N LEU A 10 -9.56 11.00 -3.32
CA LEU A 10 -8.27 11.71 -3.27
C LEU A 10 -8.38 13.03 -2.50
N THR A 11 -9.50 13.74 -2.64
CA THR A 11 -9.75 14.99 -1.92
C THR A 11 -9.90 14.74 -0.42
N VAL A 12 -10.61 13.68 -0.01
CA VAL A 12 -10.74 13.28 1.41
C VAL A 12 -9.40 12.83 1.98
N ILE A 13 -8.62 12.01 1.25
CA ILE A 13 -7.27 11.60 1.68
C ILE A 13 -6.39 12.83 1.95
N ARG A 14 -6.46 13.84 1.07
CA ARG A 14 -5.74 15.09 1.27
C ARG A 14 -6.19 15.81 2.53
N PHE A 15 -7.49 16.03 2.69
CA PHE A 15 -8.05 16.66 3.90
C PHE A 15 -7.56 15.96 5.18
N LEU A 16 -7.59 14.62 5.20
CA LEU A 16 -7.08 13.85 6.33
C LEU A 16 -5.59 14.13 6.60
N LYS A 17 -4.75 14.16 5.56
CA LYS A 17 -3.31 14.46 5.70
C LYS A 17 -3.05 15.90 6.18
N ASP A 18 -3.77 16.88 5.64
CA ASP A 18 -3.63 18.30 6.01
C ASP A 18 -4.01 18.56 7.48
N HIS A 19 -4.93 17.75 8.02
CA HIS A 19 -5.35 17.78 9.42
C HIS A 19 -4.61 16.77 10.33
N ASN A 20 -3.51 16.18 9.85
CA ASN A 20 -2.69 15.20 10.59
C ASN A 20 -3.40 13.89 10.98
N LEU A 21 -4.49 13.53 10.30
CA LEU A 21 -5.25 12.29 10.49
C LEU A 21 -4.65 11.13 9.66
N HIS A 22 -3.33 10.90 9.83
CA HIS A 22 -2.56 10.00 8.96
C HIS A 22 -3.03 8.54 8.97
N ALA A 23 -3.37 7.99 10.14
CA ALA A 23 -3.84 6.61 10.24
C ALA A 23 -5.12 6.38 9.41
N THR A 24 -6.08 7.32 9.52
CA THR A 24 -7.32 7.29 8.73
C THR A 24 -7.04 7.50 7.25
N ALA A 25 -6.09 8.37 6.89
CA ALA A 25 -5.68 8.55 5.51
C ALA A 25 -5.12 7.26 4.91
N HIS A 26 -4.22 6.57 5.61
CA HIS A 26 -3.61 5.32 5.14
C HIS A 26 -4.61 4.16 5.06
N MET A 27 -5.58 4.09 5.98
CA MET A 27 -6.70 3.15 5.87
C MET A 27 -7.53 3.41 4.61
N LEU A 28 -7.89 4.68 4.36
CA LEU A 28 -8.68 5.05 3.18
C LEU A 28 -7.90 4.81 1.87
N GLU A 29 -6.60 5.11 1.85
CA GLU A 29 -5.70 4.79 0.75
C GLU A 29 -5.74 3.29 0.42
N GLN A 30 -5.58 2.45 1.44
CA GLN A 30 -5.57 1.00 1.31
C GLN A 30 -6.92 0.44 0.83
N GLU A 31 -8.02 0.84 1.47
CA GLU A 31 -9.36 0.32 1.15
C GLU A 31 -9.86 0.80 -0.22
N SER A 32 -9.51 2.02 -0.61
CA SER A 32 -9.92 2.59 -1.90
C SER A 32 -8.99 2.22 -3.06
N GLY A 33 -7.74 1.85 -2.78
CA GLY A 33 -6.69 1.61 -3.79
C GLY A 33 -6.38 2.81 -4.69
N CYS A 34 -6.77 4.03 -4.27
CA CYS A 34 -6.72 5.24 -5.11
C CYS A 34 -5.38 5.97 -5.10
N HIS A 35 -4.66 5.96 -3.98
CA HIS A 35 -3.35 6.59 -3.81
C HIS A 35 -2.44 5.71 -2.95
N PHE A 36 -1.23 5.44 -3.43
CA PHE A 36 -0.23 4.67 -2.70
C PHE A 36 0.85 5.62 -2.17
N ASP A 37 0.93 5.73 -0.85
CA ASP A 37 1.94 6.51 -0.17
C ASP A 37 3.22 5.68 -0.02
N ILE A 38 4.17 5.89 -0.93
CA ILE A 38 5.47 5.21 -0.91
C ILE A 38 6.20 5.48 0.41
N LYS A 39 6.14 6.71 0.95
CA LYS A 39 6.91 7.05 2.16
C LYS A 39 6.38 6.32 3.38
N TYR A 40 5.06 6.17 3.47
CA TYR A 40 4.43 5.38 4.52
C TYR A 40 4.85 3.91 4.43
N PHE A 41 4.77 3.31 3.24
CA PHE A 41 5.22 1.94 3.01
C PHE A 41 6.73 1.76 3.33
N GLU A 42 7.60 2.68 2.90
CA GLU A 42 9.03 2.68 3.22
C GLU A 42 9.25 2.72 4.73
N THR A 43 8.47 3.51 5.47
CA THR A 43 8.55 3.61 6.93
C THR A 43 8.19 2.29 7.60
N LEU A 44 7.08 1.65 7.21
CA LEU A 44 6.68 0.35 7.74
C LEU A 44 7.76 -0.72 7.53
N ALA A 45 8.33 -0.76 6.32
CA ALA A 45 9.37 -1.71 5.96
C ALA A 45 10.69 -1.46 6.72
N MET A 46 11.08 -0.19 6.92
CA MET A 46 12.26 0.17 7.72
C MET A 46 12.09 -0.15 9.21
N GLU A 47 10.87 -0.02 9.74
CA GLU A 47 10.55 -0.40 11.12
C GLU A 47 10.46 -1.92 11.32
N GLY A 48 10.41 -2.70 10.23
CA GLY A 48 10.27 -4.16 10.27
C GLY A 48 8.83 -4.62 10.49
N LYS A 49 7.85 -3.76 10.22
CA LYS A 49 6.41 -4.05 10.27
C LYS A 49 5.95 -4.66 8.94
N TYR A 50 6.54 -5.81 8.60
CA TYR A 50 6.35 -6.46 7.29
C TYR A 50 4.90 -6.84 7.03
N GLU A 51 4.17 -7.32 8.04
CA GLU A 51 2.76 -7.69 7.92
C GLU A 51 1.89 -6.47 7.60
N GLU A 52 2.16 -5.33 8.22
CA GLU A 52 1.45 -4.07 7.94
C GLU A 52 1.80 -3.54 6.55
N ALA A 53 3.08 -3.65 6.14
CA ALA A 53 3.53 -3.26 4.81
C ALA A 53 2.88 -4.12 3.71
N GLU A 54 2.82 -5.44 3.89
CA GLU A 54 2.14 -6.36 2.97
C GLU A 54 0.64 -6.10 2.92
N LYS A 55 0.01 -5.90 4.08
CA LYS A 55 -1.42 -5.55 4.17
C LYS A 55 -1.71 -4.25 3.46
N TYR A 56 -0.88 -3.21 3.63
CA TYR A 56 -1.04 -1.95 2.91
C TYR A 56 -0.91 -2.15 1.39
N LEU A 57 0.14 -2.87 0.95
CA LEU A 57 0.38 -3.17 -0.46
C LEU A 57 -0.76 -3.97 -1.11
N SER A 58 -1.40 -4.88 -0.37
CA SER A 58 -2.50 -5.71 -0.88
C SER A 58 -3.75 -4.91 -1.26
N GLY A 59 -3.89 -3.67 -0.80
CA GLY A 59 -4.95 -2.75 -1.27
C GLY A 59 -4.76 -2.28 -2.72
N PHE A 60 -3.58 -2.50 -3.30
CA PHE A 60 -3.20 -1.95 -4.61
C PHE A 60 -2.82 -3.02 -5.63
N THR A 61 -2.24 -4.12 -5.18
CA THR A 61 -1.78 -5.21 -6.04
C THR A 61 -1.69 -6.53 -5.27
N THR A 62 -1.71 -7.65 -5.99
CA THR A 62 -1.50 -9.00 -5.45
C THR A 62 -0.18 -9.60 -5.96
N MET A 63 0.26 -10.69 -5.35
CA MET A 63 1.48 -11.41 -5.77
C MET A 63 1.41 -11.89 -7.22
N ASP A 64 0.21 -12.27 -7.70
CA ASP A 64 0.00 -12.81 -9.05
C ASP A 64 -0.20 -11.75 -10.13
N ASP A 65 -0.27 -10.47 -9.78
CA ASP A 65 -0.60 -9.41 -10.73
C ASP A 65 0.48 -9.18 -11.79
N ASN A 66 1.75 -9.17 -11.38
CA ASN A 66 2.91 -9.00 -12.24
C ASN A 66 4.22 -9.28 -11.48
N TRP A 67 5.32 -9.40 -12.22
CA TRP A 67 6.65 -9.66 -11.66
C TRP A 67 7.09 -8.62 -10.62
N HIS A 68 6.79 -7.33 -10.81
CA HIS A 68 7.18 -6.30 -9.83
C HIS A 68 6.46 -6.51 -8.49
N SER A 69 5.15 -6.78 -8.52
CA SER A 69 4.36 -7.07 -7.32
C SER A 69 4.90 -8.31 -6.61
N MET A 70 5.05 -9.41 -7.35
CA MET A 70 5.60 -10.66 -6.86
C MET A 70 6.96 -10.48 -6.18
N TRP A 71 7.86 -9.75 -6.83
CA TRP A 71 9.20 -9.46 -6.34
C TRP A 71 9.18 -8.63 -5.05
N VAL A 72 8.27 -7.65 -4.92
CA VAL A 72 8.15 -6.85 -3.69
C VAL A 72 7.69 -7.72 -2.52
N PHE A 73 6.67 -8.57 -2.69
CA PHE A 73 6.24 -9.51 -1.65
C PHE A 73 7.37 -10.48 -1.26
N PHE A 74 8.09 -10.99 -2.25
CA PHE A 74 9.23 -11.87 -2.02
C PHE A 74 10.30 -11.21 -1.15
N GLU A 75 10.72 -9.98 -1.48
CA GLU A 75 11.77 -9.29 -0.73
C GLU A 75 11.37 -8.98 0.72
N LEU A 76 10.12 -8.57 0.97
CA LEU A 76 9.63 -8.35 2.34
C LEU A 76 9.69 -9.63 3.18
N ARG A 77 9.17 -10.74 2.64
CA ARG A 77 9.14 -12.05 3.31
C ARG A 77 10.52 -12.63 3.51
N LYS A 78 11.41 -12.47 2.51
CA LYS A 78 12.81 -12.88 2.60
C LYS A 78 13.53 -12.12 3.71
N GLN A 79 13.38 -10.80 3.80
CA GLN A 79 14.01 -10.02 4.86
C GLN A 79 13.45 -10.41 6.23
N LYS A 80 12.12 -10.53 6.35
CA LYS A 80 11.45 -11.01 7.57
C LYS A 80 11.99 -12.37 8.03
N TYR A 81 12.22 -13.29 7.09
CA TYR A 81 12.79 -14.61 7.34
C TYR A 81 14.25 -14.53 7.84
N LEU A 82 15.11 -13.76 7.15
CA LEU A 82 16.51 -13.59 7.55
C LEU A 82 16.64 -12.93 8.92
N GLU A 83 15.75 -12.00 9.27
CA GLU A 83 15.73 -11.40 10.61
C GLU A 83 15.28 -12.37 11.71
N ALA A 84 14.43 -13.35 11.39
CA ALA A 84 14.08 -14.42 12.32
C ALA A 84 15.28 -15.35 12.56
N LEU A 85 16.04 -15.69 11.50
CA LEU A 85 17.28 -16.45 11.60
C LEU A 85 18.34 -15.70 12.42
N GLU A 86 18.51 -14.40 12.21
CA GLU A 86 19.44 -13.56 12.98
C GLU A 86 19.14 -13.57 14.48
N LYS A 87 17.85 -13.56 14.83
CA LYS A 87 17.37 -13.64 16.21
C LYS A 87 17.40 -15.07 16.78
N LYS A 88 17.86 -16.05 16.00
CA LYS A 88 17.83 -17.48 16.32
C LYS A 88 16.43 -18.01 16.68
N ASP A 89 15.39 -17.37 16.15
CA ASP A 89 14.00 -17.79 16.32
C ASP A 89 13.61 -18.75 15.19
N LEU A 90 14.05 -20.00 15.34
CA LEU A 90 13.86 -21.04 14.33
C LEU A 90 12.38 -21.39 14.11
N LEU A 91 11.55 -21.28 15.15
CA LEU A 91 10.11 -21.54 15.02
C LEU A 91 9.46 -20.48 14.14
N LYS A 92 9.77 -19.21 14.36
CA LYS A 92 9.29 -18.12 13.51
C LYS A 92 9.84 -18.21 12.10
N ALA A 93 11.13 -18.51 11.95
CA ALA A 93 11.75 -18.69 10.63
C ALA A 93 11.08 -19.82 9.83
N LEU A 94 10.82 -20.96 10.48
CA LEU A 94 10.11 -22.08 9.87
C LEU A 94 8.66 -21.72 9.52
N ASP A 95 7.96 -20.98 10.38
CA ASP A 95 6.59 -20.53 10.12
C ASP A 95 6.51 -19.65 8.87
N ILE A 96 7.42 -18.67 8.76
CA ILE A 96 7.54 -17.78 7.58
C ILE A 96 7.87 -18.62 6.34
N LEU A 97 8.80 -19.57 6.45
CA LEU A 97 9.20 -20.39 5.31
C LEU A 97 8.01 -21.21 4.77
N LEU A 98 7.26 -21.87 5.64
CA LEU A 98 6.14 -22.74 5.25
C LEU A 98 4.90 -21.96 4.82
N LYS A 99 4.59 -20.84 5.48
CA LYS A 99 3.33 -20.11 5.19
C LYS A 99 3.48 -19.00 4.17
N GLU A 100 4.66 -18.40 4.06
CA GLU A 100 4.84 -17.16 3.28
C GLU A 100 5.80 -17.36 2.11
N LEU A 101 6.90 -18.10 2.30
CA LEU A 101 7.86 -18.35 1.21
C LEU A 101 7.51 -19.56 0.34
N GLN A 102 6.72 -20.50 0.85
CA GLN A 102 6.28 -21.68 0.08
C GLN A 102 5.49 -21.29 -1.19
N ASP A 103 4.77 -20.18 -1.19
CA ASP A 103 4.01 -19.69 -2.35
C ASP A 103 4.90 -19.45 -3.58
N PHE A 104 6.17 -19.07 -3.36
CA PHE A 104 7.14 -18.81 -4.43
C PHE A 104 7.78 -20.09 -4.99
N ASN A 105 7.56 -21.24 -4.35
CA ASN A 105 8.14 -22.52 -4.80
C ASN A 105 7.69 -22.90 -6.22
N ARG A 106 6.47 -22.50 -6.62
CA ARG A 106 5.97 -22.69 -8.00
C ARG A 106 6.81 -21.97 -9.05
N GLN A 107 7.44 -20.86 -8.68
CA GLN A 107 8.21 -20.00 -9.57
C GLN A 107 9.70 -20.36 -9.54
N SER A 108 10.21 -20.78 -8.38
CA SER A 108 11.58 -21.23 -8.22
C SER A 108 11.72 -22.20 -7.05
N GLU A 109 11.95 -23.48 -7.38
CA GLU A 109 12.24 -24.48 -6.36
C GLU A 109 13.58 -24.25 -5.64
N THR A 110 14.51 -23.55 -6.28
CA THR A 110 15.83 -23.29 -5.71
C THR A 110 15.75 -22.35 -4.52
N ILE A 111 14.89 -21.31 -4.59
CA ILE A 111 14.67 -20.37 -3.49
C ILE A 111 14.23 -21.11 -2.21
N PHE A 112 13.27 -22.02 -2.33
CA PHE A 112 12.76 -22.74 -1.16
C PHE A 112 13.81 -23.72 -0.60
N LYS A 113 14.54 -24.44 -1.46
CA LYS A 113 15.61 -25.36 -1.05
C LYS A 113 16.76 -24.62 -0.37
N GLU A 114 17.16 -23.47 -0.90
CA GLU A 114 18.17 -22.61 -0.28
C GLU A 114 17.69 -22.10 1.08
N ALA A 115 16.46 -21.57 1.17
CA ALA A 115 15.91 -21.11 2.44
C ALA A 115 15.86 -22.22 3.49
N MET A 116 15.45 -23.43 3.13
CA MET A 116 15.49 -24.61 4.00
C MET A 116 16.92 -24.92 4.49
N ALA A 117 17.92 -24.82 3.61
CA ALA A 117 19.32 -25.05 3.98
C ALA A 117 19.83 -24.00 4.99
N LEU A 118 19.35 -22.75 4.93
CA LEU A 118 19.73 -21.72 5.89
C LEU A 118 19.30 -22.04 7.33
N LEU A 119 18.23 -22.82 7.53
CA LEU A 119 17.79 -23.25 8.87
C LEU A 119 18.79 -24.18 9.56
N THR A 120 19.64 -24.88 8.80
CA THR A 120 20.58 -25.86 9.36
C THR A 120 21.94 -25.23 9.69
N LEU A 121 22.17 -23.98 9.31
CA LEU A 121 23.39 -23.26 9.59
C LEU A 121 23.31 -22.59 10.96
N GLU A 122 24.42 -22.59 11.71
CA GLU A 122 24.51 -21.81 12.96
C GLU A 122 24.51 -20.30 12.66
N ASN A 123 25.11 -19.92 11.53
CA ASN A 123 25.08 -18.57 10.98
C ASN A 123 24.74 -18.64 9.49
N PHE A 124 23.60 -18.08 9.08
CA PHE A 124 23.17 -18.08 7.68
C PHE A 124 24.14 -17.35 6.74
N ARG A 125 25.03 -16.50 7.26
CA ARG A 125 26.09 -15.82 6.50
C ARG A 125 27.20 -16.75 6.02
N GLU A 126 27.25 -18.00 6.52
CA GLU A 126 28.11 -19.04 5.96
C GLU A 126 27.67 -19.45 4.55
N HIS A 127 26.42 -19.14 4.17
CA HIS A 127 25.95 -19.35 2.81
C HIS A 127 26.57 -18.33 1.84
N PRO A 128 27.14 -18.75 0.69
CA PRO A 128 27.85 -17.85 -0.22
C PRO A 128 27.03 -16.66 -0.73
N SER A 129 25.71 -16.82 -0.92
CA SER A 129 24.84 -15.73 -1.37
C SER A 129 24.55 -14.68 -0.29
N LEU A 130 24.83 -15.00 0.98
CA LEU A 130 24.57 -14.14 2.15
C LEU A 130 25.84 -13.77 2.91
N ALA A 131 27.02 -14.11 2.39
CA ALA A 131 28.30 -13.76 3.01
C ALA A 131 28.51 -12.24 3.16
N GLY A 132 27.88 -11.45 2.28
CA GLY A 132 27.89 -9.98 2.35
C GLY A 132 26.77 -9.36 3.19
N TYR A 133 25.91 -10.16 3.82
CA TYR A 133 24.76 -9.67 4.58
C TYR A 133 25.22 -8.96 5.86
N GLY A 134 24.95 -7.66 5.94
CA GLY A 134 25.46 -6.77 6.98
C GLY A 134 24.57 -6.68 8.21
N ASP A 135 24.53 -5.46 8.77
CA ASP A 135 23.65 -5.09 9.87
C ASP A 135 22.19 -4.96 9.41
N MET A 136 21.25 -5.36 10.27
CA MET A 136 19.83 -5.40 9.98
C MET A 136 19.26 -4.06 9.48
N GLN A 137 19.68 -2.93 10.05
CA GLN A 137 19.19 -1.62 9.60
C GLN A 137 19.67 -1.29 8.19
N LEU A 138 20.93 -1.62 7.88
CA LEU A 138 21.49 -1.41 6.56
C LEU A 138 20.84 -2.33 5.52
N GLU A 139 20.59 -3.59 5.88
CA GLU A 139 19.90 -4.55 5.01
C GLU A 139 18.45 -4.14 4.74
N ARG A 140 17.73 -3.63 5.74
CA ARG A 140 16.41 -3.01 5.54
C ARG A 140 16.48 -1.84 4.58
N LEU A 141 17.48 -0.95 4.72
CA LEU A 141 17.66 0.19 3.83
C LEU A 141 17.89 -0.24 2.38
N HIS A 142 18.76 -1.23 2.15
CA HIS A 142 19.03 -1.78 0.82
C HIS A 142 17.79 -2.44 0.20
N MET A 143 17.06 -3.23 1.00
CA MET A 143 15.80 -3.85 0.59
C MET A 143 14.77 -2.78 0.20
N VAL A 144 14.54 -1.78 1.06
CA VAL A 144 13.57 -0.71 0.83
C VAL A 144 13.90 0.10 -0.41
N HIS A 145 15.17 0.45 -0.62
CA HIS A 145 15.61 1.15 -1.83
C HIS A 145 15.34 0.34 -3.11
N SER A 146 15.55 -0.97 -3.04
CA SER A 146 15.31 -1.87 -4.17
C SER A 146 13.80 -2.06 -4.43
N ILE A 147 13.00 -2.20 -3.38
CA ILE A 147 11.53 -2.21 -3.44
C ILE A 147 10.98 -0.93 -4.01
N LYS A 148 11.45 0.23 -3.58
CA LYS A 148 11.03 1.53 -4.13
C LYS A 148 11.18 1.55 -5.64
N LYS A 149 12.33 1.12 -6.18
CA LYS A 149 12.54 1.03 -7.63
C LYS A 149 11.52 0.11 -8.30
N SER A 150 11.27 -1.07 -7.74
CA SER A 150 10.28 -2.00 -8.30
C SER A 150 8.86 -1.43 -8.28
N LEU A 151 8.47 -0.74 -7.19
CA LEU A 151 7.16 -0.09 -7.05
C LEU A 151 6.96 1.03 -8.09
N LEU A 152 8.01 1.81 -8.39
CA LEU A 152 7.95 2.87 -9.41
C LEU A 152 7.68 2.33 -10.82
N TRP A 153 8.15 1.12 -11.13
CA TRP A 153 7.94 0.46 -12.42
C TRP A 153 6.70 -0.46 -12.44
N ASN A 154 5.97 -0.56 -11.33
CA ASN A 154 4.83 -1.46 -11.22
C ASN A 154 3.59 -0.89 -11.95
N PRO A 155 3.05 -1.58 -12.98
CA PRO A 155 1.91 -1.09 -13.75
C PRO A 155 0.64 -0.89 -12.91
N LYS A 156 0.47 -1.64 -11.81
CA LYS A 156 -0.70 -1.51 -10.91
C LYS A 156 -0.67 -0.24 -10.06
N LEU A 157 0.51 0.37 -9.93
CA LEU A 157 0.73 1.60 -9.17
C LEU A 157 0.81 2.84 -10.07
N GLN A 158 0.80 2.67 -11.39
CA GLN A 158 0.83 3.78 -12.33
C GLN A 158 -0.37 4.71 -12.09
N GLY A 159 -0.09 6.02 -11.93
CA GLY A 159 -1.12 7.03 -11.65
C GLY A 159 -1.72 6.97 -10.24
N LYS A 160 -1.09 6.26 -9.30
CA LYS A 160 -1.47 6.21 -7.87
C LYS A 160 -0.40 6.79 -6.94
N LEU A 161 0.81 7.02 -7.43
CA LEU A 161 1.97 7.45 -6.62
C LEU A 161 2.02 8.96 -6.32
N HIS A 162 1.21 9.75 -7.02
CA HIS A 162 1.15 11.20 -6.84
C HIS A 162 -0.25 11.60 -6.38
N LEU A 163 -0.30 12.29 -5.25
CA LEU A 163 -1.50 12.99 -4.83
C LEU A 163 -1.61 14.30 -5.64
N PRO A 164 -2.77 14.62 -6.26
CA PRO A 164 -2.93 15.88 -6.98
C PRO A 164 -2.68 17.08 -6.05
N GLY A 165 -1.88 18.06 -6.52
CA GLY A 165 -1.66 19.33 -5.82
C GLY A 165 -2.94 20.18 -5.71
N THR A 166 -2.97 21.09 -4.73
CA THR A 166 -4.11 21.97 -4.44
C THR A 166 -4.16 23.20 -5.33
N ASN A 167 -5.33 23.44 -5.95
CA ASN A 167 -5.96 24.75 -5.82
C ASN A 167 -6.84 24.67 -4.55
N ASN A 168 -6.53 25.50 -3.56
CA ASN A 168 -6.85 25.28 -2.14
C ASN A 168 -8.31 25.58 -1.72
N PHE A 169 -9.29 25.57 -2.63
CA PHE A 169 -10.63 26.13 -2.36
C PHE A 169 -11.82 25.19 -2.59
N HIS A 170 -11.62 23.89 -2.81
CA HIS A 170 -12.73 23.04 -3.29
C HIS A 170 -13.39 22.14 -2.24
N VAL A 171 -12.73 21.85 -1.10
CA VAL A 171 -13.22 20.80 -0.18
C VAL A 171 -14.28 21.31 0.80
N GLU A 172 -14.01 22.45 1.45
CA GLU A 172 -14.98 23.10 2.33
C GLU A 172 -16.23 23.50 1.55
N ASP A 173 -16.06 23.99 0.32
CA ASP A 173 -17.16 24.38 -0.55
C ASP A 173 -18.02 23.18 -0.99
N MET A 174 -17.43 21.99 -1.19
CA MET A 174 -18.22 20.78 -1.51
C MET A 174 -19.01 20.25 -0.31
N VAL A 175 -18.49 20.40 0.91
CA VAL A 175 -19.19 19.98 2.14
C VAL A 175 -20.29 20.99 2.50
N VAL A 176 -20.02 22.29 2.33
CA VAL A 176 -20.97 23.37 2.64
C VAL A 176 -22.10 23.45 1.59
N ASN A 177 -21.81 23.22 0.30
CA ASN A 177 -22.83 23.30 -0.75
C ASN A 177 -23.63 22.00 -0.98
N GLY A 178 -23.33 20.93 -0.22
CA GLY A 178 -24.11 19.69 -0.22
C GLY A 178 -25.52 19.81 0.38
N GLU A 179 -25.84 20.91 1.07
CA GLU A 179 -27.15 21.17 1.68
C GLU A 179 -28.10 22.02 0.81
N ALA A 180 -27.66 22.53 -0.35
CA ALA A 180 -28.49 23.39 -1.22
C ALA A 180 -29.40 22.60 -2.20
N GLY A 181 -29.74 21.36 -1.87
CA GLY A 181 -30.58 20.45 -2.67
C GLY A 181 -32.00 20.25 -2.14
N ALA A 182 -32.54 21.17 -1.34
CA ALA A 182 -33.95 21.13 -0.94
C ALA A 182 -34.78 22.06 -1.84
N ALA A 183 -35.41 21.48 -2.86
CA ALA A 183 -36.38 22.19 -3.69
C ALA A 183 -37.52 22.79 -2.84
N PRO A 184 -37.94 24.05 -3.05
CA PRO A 184 -39.18 24.52 -2.46
C PRO A 184 -40.36 23.88 -3.21
N LEU A 185 -41.06 22.99 -2.52
CA LEU A 185 -42.38 22.51 -2.89
C LEU A 185 -43.40 23.65 -2.74
N GLY A 186 -44.18 23.88 -3.79
CA GLY A 186 -45.57 24.36 -3.65
C GLY A 186 -45.83 25.79 -4.12
N GLY A 187 -46.63 25.91 -5.17
CA GLY A 187 -47.23 27.20 -5.56
C GLY A 187 -47.87 27.25 -6.94
N ARG A 188 -48.64 26.25 -7.36
CA ARG A 188 -49.59 26.43 -8.47
C ARG A 188 -50.77 27.27 -7.98
N HIS A 189 -51.03 28.41 -8.62
CA HIS A 189 -52.40 28.80 -8.99
C HIS A 189 -52.36 29.82 -10.13
N GLY A 190 -53.04 29.49 -11.23
CA GLY A 190 -53.23 30.38 -12.37
C GLY A 190 -54.44 31.31 -12.19
N ASN A 191 -54.45 32.39 -12.98
CA ASN A 191 -55.59 32.81 -13.81
C ASN A 191 -55.18 33.99 -14.71
N GLU A 192 -55.44 33.84 -16.00
CA GLU A 192 -55.59 34.87 -17.05
C GLU A 192 -56.77 35.83 -16.76
N PRO A 193 -57.17 36.78 -17.66
CA PRO A 193 -56.48 37.62 -18.67
C PRO A 193 -56.91 39.11 -18.61
N GLY A 194 -56.29 40.02 -19.39
CA GLY A 194 -56.90 41.35 -19.63
C GLY A 194 -56.08 42.44 -20.35
N ARG A 195 -56.28 42.55 -21.67
CA ARG A 195 -56.44 43.74 -22.54
C ARG A 195 -55.75 45.10 -22.25
N ARG A 196 -55.24 45.65 -23.37
CA ARG A 196 -55.16 47.08 -23.81
C ARG A 196 -54.10 47.94 -23.12
N ASP A 197 -53.37 48.82 -23.81
CA ASP A 197 -53.55 49.49 -25.11
C ASP A 197 -52.37 49.30 -26.08
#